data_AF-A0A2A4XGL8-F1
#
_entry.id   AF-A0A2A4XGL8-F1
#
_cell.length_a   1.000
_cell.length_b   1.000
_cell.length_c   1.000
_cell.angle_alpha   90.00
_cell.angle_beta   90.00
_cell.angle_gamma   90.00
#
_symmetry.space_group_name_H-M   'P 1'
#
loop_
_entity.id
_entity.type
_entity.pdbx_description
1 polymer ?
#
loop_
_entity_poly.entity_id
_entity_poly.type
_entity_poly.pdbx_seq_one_letter_code
_entity_poly.pdbx_strand_id
1 'polypeptide(L)'
;MRYARILALSLLLSFSPSVLAREGSANVSSACATLEFMGKMLALNTMLPADFDDVGEMNVMTDALAELNLLACQPVILTGYRRGNSYYANGSLISNDLYHKAWYFPNGQLFMAEPGLDTTIYYPNGRIMAYHWMHGDQALFWPNGSLTTNYFRAFDETWYYPDGNIITYEAGYAGGRWFYPFQRLDGGIGQEVISSNWGIEDEDFTFLNFTASGTLFTASERIRRKLIFDDIDLLDVPGVLLLITRLYQASDSAKQFAPADVNITGAPF
;
A
#
# COMPACT_ATOMS: atom_id res chain seq x y z
N MET A 1 38.52 -40.71 17.24
CA MET A 1 37.17 -40.78 16.63
C MET A 1 36.07 -40.07 17.44
N ARG A 2 36.01 -40.15 18.77
CA ARG A 2 35.00 -39.40 19.58
C ARG A 2 35.11 -37.88 19.47
N TYR A 3 36.32 -37.32 19.51
CA TYR A 3 36.53 -35.87 19.41
C TYR A 3 36.12 -35.27 18.05
N ALA A 4 36.34 -36.01 16.94
CA ALA A 4 35.92 -35.58 15.60
C ALA A 4 34.39 -35.55 15.43
N ARG A 5 33.66 -36.47 16.07
CA ARG A 5 32.18 -36.47 16.09
C ARG A 5 31.60 -35.33 16.92
N ILE A 6 32.23 -35.00 18.04
CA ILE A 6 31.80 -33.87 18.89
C ILE A 6 32.05 -32.54 18.17
N LEU A 7 33.20 -32.38 17.50
CA LEU A 7 33.51 -31.20 16.69
C LEU A 7 32.55 -31.03 15.49
N ALA A 8 32.16 -32.13 14.84
CA ALA A 8 31.18 -32.09 13.75
C ALA A 8 29.78 -31.69 14.25
N LEU A 9 29.35 -32.17 15.42
CA LEU A 9 28.06 -31.77 16.02
C LEU A 9 28.05 -30.30 16.47
N SER A 10 29.15 -29.79 17.05
CA SER A 10 29.24 -28.38 17.42
C SER A 10 29.35 -27.45 16.21
N LEU A 11 29.97 -27.87 15.10
CA LEU A 11 29.91 -27.11 13.84
C LEU A 11 28.49 -27.07 13.26
N LEU A 12 27.75 -28.19 13.28
CA LEU A 12 26.36 -28.26 12.79
C LEU A 12 25.38 -27.42 13.64
N LEU A 13 25.65 -27.26 14.94
CA LEU A 13 24.86 -26.40 15.83
C LEU A 13 25.24 -24.92 15.76
N SER A 14 26.38 -24.58 15.17
CA SER A 14 26.82 -23.19 14.99
C SER A 14 26.22 -22.50 13.76
N PHE A 15 25.65 -23.25 12.81
CA PHE A 15 24.79 -22.70 11.77
C PHE A 15 23.40 -22.44 12.37
N SER A 16 23.18 -21.21 12.83
CA SER A 16 21.90 -20.78 13.40
C SER A 16 20.96 -20.32 12.27
N PRO A 17 19.98 -21.12 11.81
CA PRO A 17 18.99 -20.70 10.81
C PRO A 17 18.08 -19.56 11.29
N SER A 18 18.15 -19.22 12.58
CA SER A 18 17.36 -18.17 13.22
C SER A 18 17.69 -16.76 12.73
N VAL A 19 18.92 -16.47 12.29
CA VAL A 19 19.29 -15.15 11.75
C VAL A 19 18.68 -14.96 10.36
N LEU A 20 18.87 -15.92 9.46
CA LEU A 20 18.27 -15.92 8.12
C LEU A 20 16.73 -15.96 8.16
N ALA A 21 16.14 -16.68 9.10
CA ALA A 21 14.68 -16.70 9.28
C ALA A 21 14.13 -15.35 9.76
N ARG A 22 14.91 -14.57 10.53
CA ARG A 22 14.53 -13.25 11.03
C ARG A 22 14.61 -12.20 9.92
N GLU A 23 15.64 -12.26 9.08
CA GLU A 23 15.75 -11.43 7.87
C GLU A 23 14.63 -11.77 6.87
N GLY A 24 14.41 -13.04 6.57
CA GLY A 24 13.35 -13.46 5.65
C GLY A 24 11.93 -13.10 6.13
N SER A 25 11.67 -13.15 7.43
CA SER A 25 10.38 -12.68 7.99
C SER A 25 10.19 -11.18 7.83
N ALA A 26 11.24 -10.37 7.95
CA ALA A 26 11.18 -8.93 7.72
C ALA A 26 10.94 -8.61 6.24
N ASN A 27 11.57 -9.36 5.34
CA ASN A 27 11.37 -9.24 3.89
C ASN A 27 9.91 -9.48 3.50
N VAL A 28 9.29 -10.55 4.00
CA VAL A 28 7.86 -10.83 3.76
C VAL A 28 6.99 -9.72 4.31
N SER A 29 7.26 -9.26 5.54
CA SER A 29 6.50 -8.16 6.14
C SER A 29 6.53 -6.91 5.27
N SER A 30 7.71 -6.57 4.74
CA SER A 30 7.90 -5.45 3.81
C SER A 30 7.09 -5.64 2.54
N ALA A 31 7.16 -6.81 1.90
CA ALA A 31 6.39 -7.12 0.69
C ALA A 31 4.87 -7.08 0.91
N CYS A 32 4.41 -7.53 2.07
CA CYS A 32 3.02 -7.47 2.45
C CYS A 32 2.52 -6.05 2.66
N ALA A 33 3.36 -5.19 3.25
CA ALA A 33 3.04 -3.78 3.38
C ALA A 33 3.00 -3.04 2.03
N THR A 34 3.90 -3.40 1.09
CA THR A 34 3.83 -2.95 -0.30
C THR A 34 2.51 -3.36 -0.97
N LEU A 35 2.09 -4.62 -0.77
CA LEU A 35 0.85 -5.14 -1.36
C LEU A 35 -0.38 -4.43 -0.77
N GLU A 36 -0.37 -4.16 0.54
CA GLU A 36 -1.40 -3.37 1.20
C GLU A 36 -1.46 -1.95 0.63
N PHE A 37 -0.31 -1.29 0.47
CA PHE A 37 -0.26 0.05 -0.13
C PHE A 37 -0.83 0.04 -1.55
N MET A 38 -0.43 -0.94 -2.36
CA MET A 38 -0.98 -1.13 -3.70
C MET A 38 -2.50 -1.33 -3.69
N GLY A 39 -3.03 -2.09 -2.72
CA GLY A 39 -4.46 -2.30 -2.54
C GLY A 39 -5.21 -1.00 -2.26
N LYS A 40 -4.64 -0.11 -1.44
CA LYS A 40 -5.18 1.23 -1.17
C LYS A 40 -5.18 2.11 -2.40
N MET A 41 -4.06 2.10 -3.14
CA MET A 41 -3.92 2.84 -4.39
C MET A 41 -4.99 2.41 -5.41
N LEU A 42 -5.16 1.10 -5.57
CA LEU A 42 -6.15 0.53 -6.46
C LEU A 42 -7.58 0.83 -6.02
N ALA A 43 -7.89 0.71 -4.73
CA ALA A 43 -9.21 1.03 -4.20
C ALA A 43 -9.58 2.50 -4.50
N LEU A 44 -8.65 3.43 -4.28
CA LEU A 44 -8.89 4.85 -4.59
C LEU A 44 -9.07 5.08 -6.10
N ASN A 45 -8.26 4.44 -6.95
CA ASN A 45 -8.39 4.53 -8.40
C ASN A 45 -9.72 3.96 -8.92
N THR A 46 -10.22 2.89 -8.31
CA THR A 46 -11.53 2.32 -8.65
C THR A 46 -12.67 3.26 -8.26
N MET A 47 -12.55 3.98 -7.14
CA MET A 47 -13.58 4.93 -6.69
C MET A 47 -13.54 6.26 -7.44
N LEU A 48 -12.34 6.68 -7.86
CA LEU A 48 -12.06 7.92 -8.56
C LEU A 48 -11.37 7.61 -9.88
N PRO A 49 -12.07 6.93 -10.81
CA PRO A 49 -11.49 6.62 -12.11
C PRO A 49 -11.24 7.92 -12.89
N ALA A 50 -10.09 7.99 -13.57
CA ALA A 50 -9.89 8.98 -14.61
C ALA A 50 -10.80 8.67 -15.82
N ASP A 51 -10.95 9.64 -16.72
CA ASP A 51 -11.89 9.58 -17.86
C ASP A 51 -11.77 8.33 -18.75
N PHE A 52 -10.60 7.70 -18.78
CA PHE A 52 -10.30 6.54 -19.64
C PHE A 52 -9.97 5.26 -18.86
N ASP A 53 -10.23 5.24 -17.55
CA ASP A 53 -9.95 4.06 -16.73
C ASP A 53 -10.99 2.96 -16.94
N ASP A 54 -10.53 1.72 -17.06
CA ASP A 54 -11.40 0.53 -17.11
C ASP A 54 -11.67 0.03 -15.68
N VAL A 55 -12.83 0.39 -15.14
CA VAL A 55 -13.28 -0.06 -13.81
C VAL A 55 -13.44 -1.58 -13.73
N GLY A 56 -13.75 -2.24 -14.85
CA GLY A 56 -13.80 -3.70 -14.94
C GLY A 56 -12.41 -4.32 -14.73
N GLU A 57 -11.40 -3.79 -15.42
CA GLU A 57 -9.99 -4.20 -15.22
C GLU A 57 -9.56 -3.97 -13.77
N MET A 58 -9.87 -2.82 -13.18
CA MET A 58 -9.49 -2.51 -11.79
C MET A 58 -10.12 -3.43 -10.76
N ASN A 59 -11.36 -3.89 -10.98
CA ASN A 59 -11.99 -4.89 -10.13
C ASN A 59 -11.27 -6.25 -10.23
N VAL A 60 -10.89 -6.68 -11.44
CA VAL A 60 -10.10 -7.90 -11.63
C VAL A 60 -8.73 -7.80 -10.94
N MET A 61 -8.09 -6.62 -11.00
CA MET A 61 -6.86 -6.36 -10.26
C MET A 61 -7.10 -6.47 -8.75
N THR A 62 -8.22 -5.98 -8.24
CA THR A 62 -8.55 -6.02 -6.80
C THR A 62 -8.64 -7.46 -6.30
N ASP A 63 -9.29 -8.33 -7.08
CA ASP A 63 -9.38 -9.76 -6.77
C ASP A 63 -7.99 -10.42 -6.78
N ALA A 64 -7.13 -10.07 -7.74
CA ALA A 64 -5.77 -10.58 -7.82
C ALA A 64 -4.91 -10.18 -6.61
N LEU A 65 -5.03 -8.93 -6.14
CA LEU A 65 -4.34 -8.46 -4.93
C LEU A 65 -4.86 -9.18 -3.67
N ALA A 66 -6.18 -9.35 -3.56
CA ALA A 66 -6.81 -10.01 -2.42
C ALA A 66 -6.38 -11.48 -2.31
N GLU A 67 -6.32 -12.19 -3.44
CA GLU A 67 -5.86 -13.59 -3.47
C GLU A 67 -4.38 -13.71 -3.07
N LEU A 68 -3.51 -12.84 -3.60
CA LEU A 68 -2.09 -12.82 -3.20
C LEU A 68 -1.94 -12.53 -1.69
N ASN A 69 -2.67 -11.55 -1.17
CA ASN A 69 -2.64 -11.20 0.25
C ASN A 69 -3.08 -12.38 1.14
N LEU A 70 -4.18 -13.05 0.77
CA LEU A 70 -4.69 -14.21 1.49
C LEU A 70 -3.65 -15.35 1.56
N LEU A 71 -2.93 -15.59 0.47
CA LEU A 71 -2.02 -16.73 0.35
C LEU A 71 -0.61 -16.45 0.86
N ALA A 72 -0.11 -15.22 0.73
CA ALA A 72 1.27 -14.86 1.09
C ALA A 72 1.38 -14.10 2.42
N CYS A 73 0.39 -13.27 2.77
CA CYS A 73 0.52 -12.30 3.87
C CYS A 73 -0.33 -12.61 5.10
N GLN A 74 -1.53 -13.17 4.92
CA GLN A 74 -2.39 -13.57 6.03
C GLN A 74 -1.95 -14.84 6.80
N PRO A 75 -1.16 -15.78 6.25
CA PRO A 75 -0.70 -16.93 7.02
C PRO A 75 0.17 -16.55 8.22
N VAL A 76 -0.29 -16.89 9.42
CA VAL A 76 0.47 -16.66 10.68
C VAL A 76 1.79 -17.45 10.75
N ILE A 77 1.87 -18.58 10.05
CA ILE A 77 3.07 -19.43 10.01
C ILE A 77 3.42 -19.76 8.55
N LEU A 78 4.61 -19.32 8.14
CA LEU A 78 5.22 -19.69 6.87
C LEU A 78 6.04 -20.96 7.06
N THR A 79 5.41 -22.11 6.80
CA THR A 79 6.07 -23.41 6.81
C THR A 79 6.90 -23.60 5.54
N GLY A 80 7.80 -24.59 5.50
CA GLY A 80 8.52 -24.93 4.26
C GLY A 80 7.60 -25.19 3.05
N TYR A 81 6.35 -25.63 3.29
CA TYR A 81 5.31 -25.84 2.28
C TYR A 81 4.61 -24.54 1.82
N ARG A 82 4.45 -23.55 2.70
CA ARG A 82 3.80 -22.26 2.37
C ARG A 82 4.78 -21.16 1.99
N ARG A 83 6.05 -21.32 2.35
CA ARG A 83 7.15 -20.43 1.97
C ARG A 83 7.77 -20.87 0.65
N GLY A 84 8.05 -22.18 0.52
CA GLY A 84 8.70 -22.77 -0.64
C GLY A 84 7.68 -23.28 -1.65
N ASN A 85 7.74 -22.75 -2.86
CA ASN A 85 6.87 -23.12 -3.99
C ASN A 85 5.37 -22.95 -3.68
N SER A 86 4.95 -21.71 -3.52
CA SER A 86 3.57 -21.31 -3.27
C SER A 86 2.84 -21.07 -4.58
N TYR A 87 1.61 -21.54 -4.69
CA TYR A 87 0.80 -21.47 -5.92
C TYR A 87 -0.61 -20.98 -5.63
N TYR A 88 -1.21 -20.36 -6.64
CA TYR A 88 -2.63 -20.04 -6.69
C TYR A 88 -3.46 -21.28 -7.03
N ALA A 89 -4.77 -21.20 -6.83
CA ALA A 89 -5.69 -22.29 -7.17
C ALA A 89 -5.70 -22.63 -8.67
N ASN A 90 -5.39 -21.64 -9.52
CA ASN A 90 -5.28 -21.81 -10.98
C ASN A 90 -3.94 -22.46 -11.42
N GLY A 91 -3.04 -22.76 -10.48
CA GLY A 91 -1.74 -23.37 -10.73
C GLY A 91 -0.61 -22.41 -11.09
N SER A 92 -0.85 -21.09 -11.17
CA SER A 92 0.23 -20.13 -11.35
C SER A 92 1.07 -20.00 -10.07
N LEU A 93 2.35 -19.72 -10.27
CA LEU A 93 3.32 -19.59 -9.18
C LEU A 93 3.13 -18.26 -8.47
N ILE A 94 3.06 -18.26 -7.15
CA ILE A 94 3.22 -17.05 -6.33
C ILE A 94 4.72 -16.78 -6.19
N SER A 95 5.46 -17.71 -5.59
CA SER A 95 6.91 -17.62 -5.43
C SER A 95 7.52 -19.00 -5.15
N ASN A 96 8.76 -19.21 -5.56
CA ASN A 96 9.54 -20.38 -5.15
C ASN A 96 10.11 -20.24 -3.74
N ASP A 97 10.27 -19.01 -3.25
CA ASP A 97 10.68 -18.71 -1.88
C ASP A 97 10.18 -17.31 -1.51
N LEU A 98 9.14 -17.25 -0.69
CA LEU A 98 8.54 -15.98 -0.28
C LEU A 98 9.53 -15.03 0.43
N TYR A 99 10.68 -15.52 0.92
CA TYR A 99 11.64 -14.68 1.66
C TYR A 99 12.62 -13.93 0.74
N HIS A 100 13.02 -14.55 -0.37
CA HIS A 100 14.22 -14.16 -1.13
C HIS A 100 14.07 -14.34 -2.65
N LYS A 101 12.85 -14.49 -3.15
CA LYS A 101 12.58 -14.66 -4.58
C LYS A 101 11.37 -13.85 -5.02
N ALA A 102 11.24 -13.70 -6.33
CA ALA A 102 10.17 -12.95 -6.97
C ALA A 102 8.79 -13.44 -6.56
N TRP A 103 7.86 -12.49 -6.48
CA TRP A 103 6.43 -12.73 -6.28
C TRP A 103 5.68 -12.40 -7.56
N TYR A 104 4.67 -13.18 -7.89
CA TYR A 104 3.84 -13.00 -9.08
C TYR A 104 2.35 -13.00 -8.71
N PHE A 105 1.55 -12.27 -9.49
CA PHE A 105 0.09 -12.28 -9.43
C PHE A 105 -0.51 -13.54 -10.07
N PRO A 106 -1.82 -13.84 -9.87
CA PRO A 106 -2.47 -15.02 -10.44
C PRO A 106 -2.37 -15.13 -11.96
N ASN A 107 -2.26 -13.99 -12.67
CA ASN A 107 -2.11 -13.91 -14.13
C ASN A 107 -0.65 -14.09 -14.60
N GLY A 108 0.30 -14.33 -13.69
CA GLY A 108 1.72 -14.48 -13.99
C GLY A 108 2.50 -13.16 -14.11
N GLN A 109 1.84 -12.01 -13.94
CA GLN A 109 2.52 -10.72 -13.89
C GLN A 109 3.43 -10.67 -12.66
N LEU A 110 4.68 -10.25 -12.86
CA LEU A 110 5.61 -10.00 -11.76
C LEU A 110 5.03 -8.91 -10.86
N PHE A 111 5.04 -9.11 -9.54
CA PHE A 111 4.74 -8.08 -8.54
C PHE A 111 6.02 -7.37 -8.10
N MET A 112 7.01 -8.13 -7.63
CA MET A 112 8.33 -7.66 -7.22
C MET A 112 9.38 -8.74 -7.44
N ALA A 113 10.61 -8.35 -7.74
CA ALA A 113 11.69 -9.29 -8.04
C ALA A 113 12.26 -9.97 -6.78
N GLU A 114 12.27 -9.27 -5.65
CA GLU A 114 12.68 -9.83 -4.36
C GLU A 114 12.14 -8.98 -3.20
N PRO A 115 11.45 -9.58 -2.22
CA PRO A 115 11.01 -8.92 -1.00
C PRO A 115 12.16 -8.29 -0.20
N GLY A 116 11.96 -7.06 0.28
CA GLY A 116 12.95 -6.37 1.12
C GLY A 116 14.18 -5.85 0.37
N LEU A 117 14.19 -5.91 -0.97
CA LEU A 117 15.22 -5.30 -1.81
C LEU A 117 14.66 -4.12 -2.62
N ASP A 118 15.57 -3.25 -3.07
CA ASP A 118 15.23 -2.19 -4.02
C ASP A 118 14.90 -2.79 -5.38
N THR A 119 13.61 -2.79 -5.71
CA THR A 119 13.10 -3.39 -6.95
C THR A 119 11.96 -2.55 -7.51
N THR A 120 11.69 -2.75 -8.80
CA THR A 120 10.49 -2.21 -9.44
C THR A 120 9.26 -2.98 -8.95
N ILE A 121 8.22 -2.24 -8.57
CA ILE A 121 6.93 -2.79 -8.17
C ILE A 121 5.95 -2.61 -9.32
N TYR A 122 5.25 -3.68 -9.67
CA TYR A 122 4.29 -3.70 -10.75
C TYR A 122 2.89 -4.01 -10.22
N TYR A 123 1.90 -3.40 -10.84
CA TYR A 123 0.50 -3.76 -10.70
C TYR A 123 0.15 -5.04 -11.49
N PRO A 124 -0.98 -5.71 -11.21
CA PRO A 124 -1.41 -6.88 -11.98
C PRO A 124 -1.61 -6.64 -13.48
N ASN A 125 -1.93 -5.42 -13.90
CA ASN A 125 -2.03 -5.03 -15.31
C ASN A 125 -0.65 -4.76 -15.97
N GLY A 126 0.45 -4.95 -15.24
CA GLY A 126 1.81 -4.78 -15.73
C GLY A 126 2.32 -3.33 -15.72
N ARG A 127 1.49 -2.36 -15.32
CA ARG A 127 1.96 -0.99 -15.08
C ARG A 127 2.85 -0.93 -13.85
N ILE A 128 3.74 0.05 -13.83
CA ILE A 128 4.70 0.26 -12.75
C ILE A 128 4.05 1.13 -11.69
N MET A 129 4.21 0.76 -10.42
CA MET A 129 3.86 1.59 -9.28
C MET A 129 5.07 2.43 -8.84
N ALA A 130 6.25 1.82 -8.80
CA ALA A 130 7.51 2.41 -8.34
C ALA A 130 8.69 1.73 -9.05
N TYR A 131 9.71 2.48 -9.44
CA TYR A 131 10.91 1.93 -10.10
C TYR A 131 11.94 1.37 -9.10
N HIS A 132 12.05 2.01 -7.94
CA HIS A 132 13.06 1.85 -6.90
C HIS A 132 12.42 1.85 -5.51
N TRP A 133 11.61 0.84 -5.18
CA TRP A 133 10.74 0.84 -3.99
C TRP A 133 11.39 1.21 -2.65
N MET A 134 12.69 0.95 -2.47
CA MET A 134 13.37 1.28 -1.20
C MET A 134 13.92 2.71 -1.13
N HIS A 135 13.76 3.50 -2.19
CA HIS A 135 14.22 4.89 -2.26
C HIS A 135 13.09 5.91 -2.08
N GLY A 136 13.33 6.91 -1.22
CA GLY A 136 12.39 8.00 -0.89
C GLY A 136 12.40 9.21 -1.85
N ASP A 137 13.06 9.09 -3.00
CA ASP A 137 13.24 10.18 -3.98
C ASP A 137 12.81 9.76 -5.40
N GLN A 138 11.82 8.87 -5.47
CA GLN A 138 11.29 8.35 -6.72
C GLN A 138 9.84 8.76 -6.96
N ALA A 139 9.44 8.69 -8.23
CA ALA A 139 8.05 8.84 -8.62
C ALA A 139 7.21 7.60 -8.23
N LEU A 140 5.97 7.87 -7.81
CA LEU A 140 4.92 6.87 -7.69
C LEU A 140 3.87 7.07 -8.77
N PHE A 141 3.26 5.97 -9.19
CA PHE A 141 2.22 5.97 -10.21
C PHE A 141 1.01 5.18 -9.75
N TRP A 142 -0.15 5.60 -10.22
CA TRP A 142 -1.41 4.92 -10.06
C TRP A 142 -1.51 3.65 -10.93
N PRO A 143 -2.47 2.74 -10.66
CA PRO A 143 -2.75 1.59 -11.52
C PRO A 143 -3.11 1.97 -12.96
N ASN A 144 -3.62 3.19 -13.17
CA ASN A 144 -3.89 3.72 -14.50
C ASN A 144 -2.64 4.26 -15.23
N GLY A 145 -1.51 4.35 -14.53
CA GLY A 145 -0.24 4.89 -15.03
C GLY A 145 -0.06 6.40 -14.84
N SER A 146 -1.07 7.11 -14.33
CA SER A 146 -0.95 8.52 -13.98
C SER A 146 0.04 8.71 -12.83
N LEU A 147 0.74 9.84 -12.83
CA LEU A 147 1.64 10.21 -11.75
C LEU A 147 0.85 10.44 -10.46
N THR A 148 1.33 9.84 -9.36
CA THR A 148 0.83 10.07 -8.01
C THR A 148 1.64 11.15 -7.31
N THR A 149 2.98 11.05 -7.33
CA THR A 149 3.92 12.06 -6.80
C THR A 149 5.26 11.89 -7.49
N ASN A 150 6.07 12.95 -7.56
CA ASN A 150 7.43 12.88 -8.13
C ASN A 150 8.45 12.31 -7.15
N TYR A 151 8.27 12.54 -5.84
CA TYR A 151 9.20 12.12 -4.81
C TYR A 151 8.43 11.53 -3.63
N PHE A 152 8.43 10.21 -3.52
CA PHE A 152 7.72 9.50 -2.46
C PHE A 152 8.48 9.54 -1.15
N ARG A 153 7.85 9.99 -0.05
CA ARG A 153 8.48 10.19 1.29
C ARG A 153 9.45 11.37 1.36
N ALA A 154 9.26 12.34 0.47
CA ALA A 154 9.84 13.65 0.61
C ALA A 154 8.80 14.64 1.17
N PHE A 155 9.31 15.67 1.84
CA PHE A 155 8.53 16.81 2.30
C PHE A 155 8.29 17.78 1.13
N ASP A 156 7.25 18.60 1.24
CA ASP A 156 6.88 19.63 0.23
C ASP A 156 6.47 19.05 -1.13
N GLU A 157 5.98 17.82 -1.13
CA GLU A 157 5.64 17.14 -2.38
C GLU A 157 4.17 17.22 -2.71
N THR A 158 3.90 17.41 -3.99
CA THR A 158 2.55 17.39 -4.51
C THR A 158 2.12 15.98 -4.84
N TRP A 159 0.99 15.58 -4.26
CA TRP A 159 0.32 14.33 -4.55
C TRP A 159 -0.91 14.58 -5.41
N TYR A 160 -1.18 13.68 -6.35
CA TYR A 160 -2.27 13.77 -7.31
C TYR A 160 -3.16 12.53 -7.22
N TYR A 161 -4.46 12.73 -7.37
CA TYR A 161 -5.45 11.70 -7.64
C TYR A 161 -5.20 11.07 -9.03
N PRO A 162 -5.81 9.90 -9.31
CA PRO A 162 -5.74 9.21 -10.60
C PRO A 162 -6.02 10.07 -11.83
N ASP A 163 -6.90 11.06 -11.68
CA ASP A 163 -7.37 12.00 -12.69
C ASP A 163 -6.51 13.28 -12.78
N GLY A 164 -5.49 13.40 -11.93
CA GLY A 164 -4.59 14.55 -11.87
C GLY A 164 -5.05 15.68 -10.94
N ASN A 165 -6.19 15.56 -10.26
CA ASN A 165 -6.58 16.51 -9.22
C ASN A 165 -5.63 16.43 -8.02
N ILE A 166 -5.43 17.51 -7.27
CA ILE A 166 -4.41 17.54 -6.21
C ILE A 166 -4.93 16.88 -4.93
N ILE A 167 -4.16 16.03 -4.27
CA ILE A 167 -4.47 15.50 -2.93
C ILE A 167 -3.93 16.46 -1.86
N THR A 168 -2.68 16.87 -2.02
CA THR A 168 -1.97 17.84 -1.19
C THR A 168 -0.79 18.39 -2.00
N TYR A 169 -0.33 19.59 -1.69
CA TYR A 169 0.89 20.18 -2.25
C TYR A 169 1.98 20.44 -1.18
N GLU A 170 1.73 20.07 0.07
CA GLU A 170 2.62 20.24 1.23
C GLU A 170 2.68 18.91 2.02
N ALA A 171 2.85 17.79 1.32
CA ALA A 171 2.95 16.48 1.97
C ALA A 171 4.10 16.46 3.01
N GLY A 172 3.90 15.75 4.12
CA GLY A 172 4.88 15.66 5.21
C GLY A 172 4.89 16.84 6.18
N TYR A 173 4.23 17.97 5.90
CA TYR A 173 4.16 19.09 6.85
C TYR A 173 2.87 19.09 7.66
N ALA A 174 2.98 19.16 8.99
CA ALA A 174 1.86 19.52 9.84
C ALA A 174 1.30 20.89 9.41
N GLY A 175 0.00 20.96 9.14
CA GLY A 175 -0.61 22.17 8.57
C GLY A 175 -0.70 22.22 7.05
N GLY A 176 -0.27 21.16 6.34
CA GLY A 176 -0.46 21.06 4.89
C GLY A 176 -1.94 21.07 4.51
N ARG A 177 -2.25 21.57 3.30
CA ARG A 177 -3.62 21.55 2.77
C ARG A 177 -3.95 20.23 2.08
N TRP A 178 -5.06 19.64 2.50
CA TRP A 178 -5.57 18.39 1.97
C TRP A 178 -6.88 18.61 1.26
N PHE A 179 -7.04 17.93 0.15
CA PHE A 179 -8.16 18.11 -0.77
C PHE A 179 -8.89 16.80 -1.01
N TYR A 180 -10.21 16.91 -1.11
CA TYR A 180 -11.09 15.80 -1.44
C TYR A 180 -11.87 16.12 -2.71
N PRO A 181 -11.86 15.22 -3.70
CA PRO A 181 -12.65 15.37 -4.90
C PRO A 181 -14.11 15.08 -4.57
N PHE A 182 -15.06 15.66 -5.28
CA PHE A 182 -16.47 15.30 -5.16
C PHE A 182 -17.15 15.42 -6.51
N GLN A 183 -18.15 14.58 -6.76
CA GLN A 183 -18.95 14.69 -7.98
C GLN A 183 -19.75 15.98 -7.96
N ARG A 184 -19.62 16.77 -9.03
CA ARG A 184 -20.42 17.96 -9.27
C ARG A 184 -21.69 17.60 -10.03
N LEU A 185 -22.70 18.45 -9.87
CA LEU A 185 -24.00 18.30 -10.56
C LEU A 185 -23.90 18.44 -12.09
N ASP A 186 -22.83 19.06 -12.60
CA ASP A 186 -22.55 19.20 -14.03
C ASP A 186 -21.81 17.98 -14.63
N GLY A 187 -21.61 16.92 -13.84
CA GLY A 187 -20.90 15.71 -14.26
C GLY A 187 -19.37 15.81 -14.18
N GLY A 188 -18.83 16.94 -13.74
CA GLY A 188 -17.40 17.10 -13.48
C GLY A 188 -16.98 16.64 -12.08
N ILE A 189 -15.67 16.62 -11.82
CA ILE A 189 -15.10 16.43 -10.49
C ILE A 189 -14.71 17.81 -9.94
N GLY A 190 -15.31 18.18 -8.81
CA GLY A 190 -14.93 19.35 -8.03
C GLY A 190 -13.94 18.97 -6.95
N GLN A 191 -13.32 19.95 -6.32
CA GLN A 191 -12.34 19.73 -5.26
C GLN A 191 -12.59 20.71 -4.10
N GLU A 192 -12.60 20.19 -2.88
CA GLU A 192 -12.79 20.95 -1.65
C GLU A 192 -11.64 20.71 -0.68
N VAL A 193 -11.34 21.70 0.14
CA VAL A 193 -10.32 21.59 1.19
C VAL A 193 -10.95 20.85 2.36
N ILE A 194 -10.44 19.66 2.67
CA ILE A 194 -10.92 18.89 3.84
C ILE A 194 -10.25 19.32 5.13
N SER A 195 -9.02 19.82 5.03
CA SER A 195 -8.22 20.26 6.15
C SER A 195 -7.08 21.16 5.68
N SER A 196 -6.71 22.10 6.54
CA SER A 196 -5.50 22.92 6.40
C SER A 196 -4.61 22.83 7.64
N ASN A 197 -4.89 21.87 8.53
CA ASN A 197 -4.24 21.70 9.83
C ASN A 197 -3.92 20.22 10.11
N TRP A 198 -3.87 19.37 9.07
CA TRP A 198 -3.70 17.92 9.22
C TRP A 198 -2.45 17.58 10.02
N GLY A 199 -2.59 16.68 10.98
CA GLY A 199 -1.52 16.26 11.90
C GLY A 199 -1.51 16.99 13.26
N ILE A 200 -2.43 17.93 13.50
CA ILE A 200 -2.58 18.59 14.81
C ILE A 200 -3.55 17.79 15.69
N GLU A 201 -3.25 17.68 16.99
CA GLU A 201 -4.14 17.01 17.96
C GLU A 201 -5.51 17.69 17.99
N ASP A 202 -6.56 16.87 18.03
CA ASP A 202 -7.97 17.30 18.12
C ASP A 202 -8.51 18.09 16.93
N GLU A 203 -7.91 17.93 15.75
CA GLU A 203 -8.41 18.57 14.53
C GLU A 203 -9.76 18.00 14.06
N ASP A 204 -10.63 18.90 13.59
CA ASP A 204 -11.84 18.59 12.85
C ASP A 204 -11.59 18.75 11.35
N PHE A 205 -12.01 17.78 10.54
CA PHE A 205 -12.05 17.93 9.08
C PHE A 205 -13.49 18.10 8.61
N THR A 206 -13.64 18.80 7.49
CA THR A 206 -14.95 19.12 6.92
C THR A 206 -15.10 18.47 5.56
N PHE A 207 -16.24 17.86 5.27
CA PHE A 207 -16.49 17.23 3.97
C PHE A 207 -17.95 17.35 3.54
N LEU A 208 -18.17 17.19 2.24
CA LEU A 208 -19.51 17.17 1.66
C LEU A 208 -20.11 15.77 1.78
N ASN A 209 -21.34 15.71 2.25
CA ASN A 209 -22.10 14.48 2.40
C ASN A 209 -23.48 14.64 1.74
N PHE A 210 -24.11 13.52 1.41
CA PHE A 210 -25.41 13.47 0.79
C PHE A 210 -26.38 12.69 1.67
N THR A 211 -27.58 13.23 1.88
CA THR A 211 -28.65 12.46 2.52
C THR A 211 -29.06 11.30 1.62
N ALA A 212 -29.78 10.31 2.17
CA ALA A 212 -30.37 9.23 1.37
C ALA A 212 -31.33 9.74 0.26
N SER A 213 -31.80 10.99 0.35
CA SER A 213 -32.60 11.67 -0.67
C SER A 213 -31.78 12.49 -1.68
N GLY A 214 -30.44 12.45 -1.60
CA GLY A 214 -29.52 13.17 -2.50
C GLY A 214 -29.29 14.65 -2.15
N THR A 215 -29.74 15.12 -0.98
CA THR A 215 -29.53 16.52 -0.58
C THR A 215 -28.11 16.70 -0.04
N LEU A 216 -27.37 17.67 -0.58
CA LEU A 216 -26.03 18.03 -0.14
C LEU A 216 -26.06 18.72 1.23
N PHE A 217 -25.16 18.32 2.13
CA PHE A 217 -24.86 19.05 3.35
C PHE A 217 -23.38 18.91 3.72
N THR A 218 -22.89 19.82 4.55
CA THR A 218 -21.53 19.77 5.06
C THR A 218 -21.51 19.05 6.41
N ALA A 219 -20.65 18.05 6.55
CA ALA A 219 -20.39 17.35 7.80
C ALA A 219 -19.00 17.73 8.32
N SER A 220 -18.86 17.85 9.64
CA SER A 220 -17.59 18.05 10.31
C SER A 220 -17.39 16.89 11.28
N GLU A 221 -16.23 16.24 11.18
CA GLU A 221 -15.88 15.07 11.98
C GLU A 221 -14.51 15.29 12.61
N ARG A 222 -14.36 14.83 13.86
CA ARG A 222 -13.11 14.95 14.62
C ARG A 222 -12.20 13.78 14.33
N ILE A 223 -10.93 14.07 14.04
CA ILE A 223 -9.89 13.05 13.96
C ILE A 223 -9.71 12.45 15.36
N ARG A 224 -10.10 11.19 15.53
CA ARG A 224 -9.87 10.46 16.79
C ARG A 224 -8.36 10.30 16.99
N ARG A 225 -7.91 10.33 18.24
CA ARG A 225 -6.50 10.19 18.66
C ARG A 225 -5.68 9.07 17.99
N LYS A 226 -6.32 8.01 17.50
CA LYS A 226 -5.66 6.89 16.77
C LYS A 226 -5.32 7.23 15.30
N LEU A 227 -5.79 8.37 14.79
CA LEU A 227 -5.61 8.85 13.41
C LEU A 227 -4.85 10.19 13.37
N ILE A 228 -4.27 10.60 14.51
CA ILE A 228 -3.30 11.69 14.53
C ILE A 228 -2.02 11.13 13.92
N PHE A 229 -1.53 11.78 12.88
CA PHE A 229 -0.25 11.46 12.26
C PHE A 229 0.77 12.48 12.76
N ASP A 230 1.91 12.01 13.28
CA ASP A 230 3.04 12.90 13.55
C ASP A 230 3.77 13.27 12.24
N ASP A 231 4.79 14.13 12.29
CA ASP A 231 5.51 14.56 11.08
C ASP A 231 6.13 13.39 10.29
N ILE A 232 6.43 12.26 10.95
CA ILE A 232 6.94 11.05 10.29
C ILE A 232 5.80 10.30 9.61
N ASP A 233 4.66 10.16 10.27
CA ASP A 233 3.47 9.54 9.72
C ASP A 233 2.80 10.41 8.63
N LEU A 234 3.01 11.73 8.62
CA LEU A 234 2.56 12.64 7.56
C LEU A 234 3.34 12.45 6.25
N LEU A 235 4.55 11.87 6.31
CA LEU A 235 5.24 11.35 5.12
C LEU A 235 4.53 10.09 4.59
N ASP A 236 3.79 9.37 5.44
CA ASP A 236 2.95 8.24 5.06
C ASP A 236 1.57 8.72 4.57
N VAL A 237 1.59 9.54 3.50
CA VAL A 237 0.42 9.91 2.68
C VAL A 237 -0.54 8.73 2.40
N PRO A 238 -0.09 7.48 2.19
CA PRO A 238 -0.96 6.30 2.17
C PRO A 238 -1.99 6.18 3.31
N GLY A 239 -1.63 6.58 4.53
CA GLY A 239 -2.51 6.62 5.71
C GLY A 239 -3.61 7.68 5.58
N VAL A 240 -3.32 8.80 4.92
CA VAL A 240 -4.30 9.85 4.62
C VAL A 240 -5.23 9.43 3.48
N LEU A 241 -4.69 8.77 2.45
CA LEU A 241 -5.49 8.18 1.36
C LEU A 241 -6.52 7.17 1.89
N LEU A 242 -6.16 6.37 2.90
CA LEU A 242 -7.10 5.51 3.61
C LEU A 242 -8.25 6.26 4.29
N LEU A 243 -8.00 7.45 4.83
CA LEU A 243 -9.06 8.24 5.44
C LEU A 243 -10.02 8.73 4.36
N ILE A 244 -9.48 9.25 3.24
CA ILE A 244 -10.25 9.68 2.07
C ILE A 244 -11.13 8.54 1.53
N THR A 245 -10.58 7.33 1.35
CA THR A 245 -11.36 6.16 0.91
C THR A 245 -12.54 5.83 1.83
N ARG A 246 -12.39 6.05 3.15
CA ARG A 246 -13.48 5.85 4.12
C ARG A 246 -14.54 6.95 4.09
N LEU A 247 -14.18 8.17 3.72
CA LEU A 247 -15.15 9.28 3.55
C LEU A 247 -16.15 8.96 2.43
N TYR A 248 -15.73 8.24 1.41
CA TYR A 248 -16.60 7.76 0.33
C TYR A 248 -17.63 6.70 0.78
N GLN A 249 -17.59 6.23 2.04
CA GLN A 249 -18.49 5.20 2.61
C GLN A 249 -18.59 3.90 1.77
N ALA A 250 -17.66 3.68 0.86
CA ALA A 250 -17.61 2.46 0.05
C ALA A 250 -17.31 1.25 0.94
N SER A 251 -17.72 0.06 0.50
CA SER A 251 -17.26 -1.19 1.09
C SER A 251 -15.75 -1.28 0.91
N ASP A 252 -15.03 -0.82 1.93
CA ASP A 252 -13.59 -0.64 1.95
C ASP A 252 -12.89 -2.00 1.81
N SER A 253 -12.65 -2.42 0.56
CA SER A 253 -11.83 -3.59 0.24
C SER A 253 -10.40 -3.40 0.73
N ALA A 254 -9.95 -2.16 0.96
CA ALA A 254 -8.68 -1.87 1.60
C ALA A 254 -8.62 -2.39 3.05
N LYS A 255 -9.75 -2.61 3.74
CA LYS A 255 -9.81 -3.31 5.05
C LYS A 255 -9.44 -4.79 4.98
N GLN A 256 -9.48 -5.40 3.81
CA GLN A 256 -9.08 -6.82 3.64
C GLN A 256 -7.56 -6.99 3.72
N PHE A 257 -6.82 -5.90 3.51
CA PHE A 257 -5.39 -5.81 3.76
C PHE A 257 -5.24 -5.38 5.23
N ALA A 258 -4.88 -6.34 6.09
CA ALA A 258 -4.61 -6.03 7.49
C ALA A 258 -3.45 -5.03 7.57
N PRO A 259 -3.48 -4.04 8.48
CA PRO A 259 -2.38 -3.10 8.59
C PRO A 259 -1.10 -3.87 8.94
N ALA A 260 -0.20 -3.99 7.98
CA ALA A 260 1.20 -4.19 8.28
C ALA A 260 1.71 -2.95 9.01
N ASP A 261 2.67 -3.16 9.91
CA ASP A 261 3.30 -2.12 10.74
C ASP A 261 3.51 -0.78 10.02
N VAL A 262 3.53 0.31 10.81
CA VAL A 262 3.83 1.71 10.44
C VAL A 262 5.03 1.91 9.48
N ASN A 263 5.86 0.88 9.29
CA ASN A 263 6.89 0.85 8.26
C ASN A 263 6.41 0.08 7.03
N ILE A 264 5.68 0.74 6.11
CA ILE A 264 5.30 0.21 4.79
C ILE A 264 6.52 -0.22 3.94
N THR A 265 7.72 0.15 4.37
CA THR A 265 8.97 -0.51 3.95
C THR A 265 9.86 -0.77 5.16
N GLY A 266 10.47 -1.96 5.21
CA GLY A 266 11.60 -2.22 6.10
C GLY A 266 12.90 -1.50 5.72
N ALA A 267 12.86 -0.29 5.15
CA ALA A 267 14.03 0.46 4.69
C ALA A 267 14.32 1.65 5.62
N PRO A 268 15.57 1.83 6.10
CA PRO A 268 15.97 3.00 6.86
C PRO A 268 16.33 4.13 5.87
N PHE A 269 15.51 5.18 5.83
CA PHE A 269 15.79 6.49 5.21
C PHE A 269 16.18 6.47 3.72
#